data_AF-A0A7X7AF90-F1
#
_entry.id   AF-A0A7X7AF90-F1
#
_cell.length_a   1.000
_cell.length_b   1.000
_cell.length_c   1.000
_cell.angle_alpha   90.00
_cell.angle_beta   90.00
_cell.angle_gamma   90.00
#
_symmetry.space_group_name_H-M   'P 1'
#
loop_
_entity.id
_entity.type
_entity.pdbx_description
1 polymer ?
#
loop_
_entity_poly.entity_id
_entity_poly.type
_entity_poly.pdbx_seq_one_letter_code
_entity_poly.pdbx_strand_id
1 'polypeptide(L)'
;MLNAVGPNLNQILQGLIDLRFQNTLMWAEDNEAWTILDRTVEDPNGFLLIIEGAISTLSQGKLCIVAVKDNTIITGSQLIIRIAPRARYVMAVGTCACFGGPTAAKPNPSKSVGVGEFLQRTVINVSGCPAHPDWIIGTLAHLLLFGEPEVDQYGRPIIFYGETVHRRCTRRSFFDQRIFAKKLGDPECMFELGCKGPLTHADCPERQWNSYLNWPVKANTPCIGCTESTYPDGMEPFFKPPFPLDD
;
A
#
# COMPACT_ATOMS: atom_id res chain seq x y z
N MET A 1 -7.81 -1.54 5.62
CA MET A 1 -8.99 -0.65 5.81
C MET A 1 -9.89 -1.08 6.96
N LEU A 2 -10.32 -2.35 7.04
CA LEU A 2 -11.30 -2.81 8.05
C LEU A 2 -10.90 -2.56 9.53
N ASN A 3 -9.60 -2.52 9.84
CA ASN A 3 -9.08 -2.26 11.19
C ASN A 3 -8.99 -0.76 11.57
N ALA A 4 -9.65 0.13 10.82
CA ALA A 4 -9.64 1.56 11.12
C ALA A 4 -10.38 1.87 12.43
N VAL A 5 -9.80 2.74 13.26
CA VAL A 5 -10.37 3.13 14.55
C VAL A 5 -11.18 4.42 14.44
N GLY A 6 -10.63 5.45 13.80
CA GLY A 6 -11.25 6.76 13.72
C GLY A 6 -10.91 7.49 12.42
N PRO A 7 -11.86 7.66 11.48
CA PRO A 7 -13.18 7.03 11.45
C PRO A 7 -13.10 5.50 11.24
N ASN A 8 -14.02 4.75 11.83
CA ASN A 8 -14.15 3.30 11.60
C ASN A 8 -14.88 2.99 10.28
N LEU A 9 -14.93 1.72 9.88
CA LEU A 9 -15.55 1.30 8.61
C LEU A 9 -16.98 1.82 8.44
N ASN A 10 -17.82 1.73 9.48
CA ASN A 10 -19.21 2.13 9.38
C ASN A 10 -19.33 3.66 9.18
N GLN A 11 -18.50 4.43 9.88
CA GLN A 11 -18.43 5.88 9.70
C GLN A 11 -17.93 6.26 8.30
N ILE A 12 -16.99 5.51 7.74
CA ILE A 12 -16.48 5.73 6.38
C ILE A 12 -17.57 5.46 5.34
N LEU A 13 -18.27 4.33 5.44
CA LEU A 13 -19.32 3.94 4.49
C LEU A 13 -20.57 4.81 4.59
N GLN A 14 -20.87 5.36 5.77
CA GLN A 14 -22.05 6.22 5.95
C GLN A 14 -21.78 7.70 5.71
N GLY A 15 -20.54 8.16 5.92
CA GLY A 15 -20.23 9.59 5.99
C GLY A 15 -19.13 10.10 5.07
N LEU A 16 -18.32 9.21 4.48
CA LEU A 16 -17.16 9.63 3.68
C LEU A 16 -17.23 9.17 2.22
N ILE A 17 -17.60 7.91 1.98
CA ILE A 17 -17.65 7.34 0.63
C ILE A 17 -18.95 6.60 0.37
N ASP A 18 -19.31 6.59 -0.90
CA ASP A 18 -20.29 5.67 -1.45
C ASP A 18 -19.55 4.52 -2.14
N LEU A 19 -19.41 3.39 -1.45
CA LEU A 19 -18.68 2.22 -1.96
C LEU A 19 -19.54 1.46 -2.98
N ARG A 20 -19.41 1.83 -4.25
CA ARG A 20 -20.24 1.28 -5.34
C ARG A 20 -19.84 -0.11 -5.83
N PHE A 21 -18.53 -0.40 -5.92
CA PHE A 21 -18.05 -1.66 -6.48
C PHE A 21 -16.82 -2.16 -5.73
N GLN A 22 -16.96 -3.30 -5.04
CA GLN A 22 -15.86 -3.96 -4.34
C GLN A 22 -16.25 -5.41 -4.01
N ASN A 23 -15.54 -6.37 -4.60
CA ASN A 23 -15.88 -7.80 -4.57
C ASN A 23 -16.05 -8.44 -3.18
N THR A 24 -15.50 -7.84 -2.12
CA THR A 24 -15.51 -8.44 -0.77
C THR A 24 -16.69 -7.98 0.07
N LEU A 25 -17.17 -6.74 -0.12
CA LEU A 25 -18.16 -6.10 0.74
C LEU A 25 -19.48 -5.79 0.02
N MET A 26 -19.48 -5.74 -1.31
CA MET A 26 -20.70 -5.44 -2.06
C MET A 26 -21.68 -6.61 -2.00
N TRP A 27 -22.97 -6.30 -1.94
CA TRP A 27 -24.04 -7.30 -1.99
C TRP A 27 -24.35 -7.77 -3.40
N ALA A 28 -24.37 -6.83 -4.36
CA ALA A 28 -24.73 -7.13 -5.74
C ALA A 28 -23.71 -8.08 -6.39
N GLU A 29 -24.22 -8.99 -7.23
CA GLU A 29 -23.44 -9.96 -7.97
C GLU A 29 -23.81 -9.95 -9.46
N ASP A 30 -23.01 -10.64 -10.29
CA ASP A 30 -23.23 -10.81 -11.73
C ASP A 30 -23.62 -9.51 -12.46
N ASN A 31 -24.74 -9.52 -13.18
CA ASN A 31 -25.21 -8.41 -14.01
C ASN A 31 -25.57 -7.16 -13.20
N GLU A 32 -26.00 -7.33 -11.95
CA GLU A 32 -26.31 -6.20 -11.07
C GLU A 32 -25.02 -5.46 -10.69
N ALA A 33 -23.97 -6.20 -10.30
CA ALA A 33 -22.66 -5.64 -10.00
C ALA A 33 -22.08 -4.88 -11.22
N TRP A 34 -22.21 -5.45 -12.42
CA TRP A 34 -21.81 -4.79 -13.66
C TRP A 34 -22.60 -3.52 -13.95
N THR A 35 -23.92 -3.53 -13.72
CA THR A 35 -24.76 -2.35 -13.93
C THR A 35 -24.35 -1.22 -12.98
N ILE A 36 -24.03 -1.54 -11.73
CA ILE A 36 -23.54 -0.55 -10.75
C ILE A 36 -22.20 0.02 -11.18
N LEU A 37 -21.25 -0.83 -11.61
CA LEU A 37 -19.96 -0.39 -12.12
C LEU A 37 -20.11 0.51 -13.34
N ASP A 38 -20.90 0.11 -14.33
CA ASP A 38 -21.11 0.87 -15.57
C ASP A 38 -21.72 2.24 -15.27
N ARG A 39 -22.75 2.31 -14.40
CA ARG A 39 -23.32 3.58 -13.91
C ARG A 39 -22.31 4.46 -13.19
N THR A 40 -21.44 3.87 -12.37
CA THR A 40 -20.42 4.61 -11.62
C THR A 40 -19.37 5.21 -12.55
N VAL A 41 -18.98 4.47 -13.60
CA VAL A 41 -18.00 4.92 -14.60
C VAL A 41 -18.55 6.02 -15.49
N GLU A 42 -19.87 6.07 -15.68
CA GLU A 42 -20.58 7.07 -16.48
C GLU A 42 -21.08 8.28 -15.67
N ASP A 43 -20.91 8.27 -14.34
CA ASP A 43 -21.36 9.36 -13.48
C ASP A 43 -20.61 10.67 -13.83
N PRO A 44 -21.32 11.75 -14.20
CA PRO A 44 -20.69 13.02 -14.56
C PRO A 44 -19.96 13.69 -13.40
N ASN A 45 -20.24 13.33 -12.15
CA ASN A 45 -19.51 13.81 -10.98
C ASN A 45 -18.14 13.11 -10.82
N GLY A 46 -17.90 12.05 -11.59
CA GLY A 46 -16.70 11.23 -11.54
C GLY A 46 -16.67 10.28 -10.34
N PHE A 47 -15.60 9.50 -10.26
CA PHE A 47 -15.38 8.53 -9.19
C PHE A 47 -13.89 8.44 -8.83
N LEU A 48 -13.62 7.93 -7.64
CA LEU A 48 -12.27 7.58 -7.20
C LEU A 48 -12.06 6.08 -7.41
N LEU A 49 -10.97 5.71 -8.08
CA LEU A 49 -10.61 4.31 -8.31
C LEU A 49 -9.50 3.90 -7.33
N ILE A 50 -9.81 2.94 -6.47
CA ILE A 50 -8.82 2.30 -5.60
C ILE A 50 -8.42 0.96 -6.23
N ILE A 51 -7.12 0.74 -6.39
CA ILE A 51 -6.58 -0.53 -6.89
C ILE A 51 -5.75 -1.19 -5.81
N GLU A 52 -6.07 -2.44 -5.50
CA GLU A 52 -5.33 -3.31 -4.59
C GLU A 52 -4.73 -4.48 -5.39
N GLY A 53 -3.46 -4.79 -5.12
CA GLY A 53 -2.72 -5.84 -5.82
C GLY A 53 -1.97 -5.36 -7.07
N ALA A 54 -0.91 -6.09 -7.43
CA ALA A 54 -0.13 -5.80 -8.64
C ALA A 54 -0.89 -6.23 -9.90
N ILE A 55 -0.58 -5.59 -11.03
CA ILE A 55 -1.23 -5.89 -12.31
C ILE A 55 -0.36 -6.85 -13.10
N SER A 56 -0.80 -8.10 -13.22
CA SER A 56 -0.14 -9.08 -14.09
C SER A 56 -0.41 -8.76 -15.56
N THR A 57 0.65 -8.68 -16.37
CA THR A 57 0.57 -8.45 -17.82
C THR A 57 0.77 -9.73 -18.64
N LEU A 58 1.23 -10.82 -18.01
CA LEU A 58 1.44 -12.11 -18.68
C LEU A 58 0.12 -12.65 -19.24
N SER A 59 0.17 -13.27 -20.42
CA SER A 59 -0.98 -13.93 -21.05
C SER A 59 -2.22 -13.02 -21.13
N GLN A 60 -2.01 -11.72 -21.40
CA GLN A 60 -3.06 -10.70 -21.45
C GLN A 60 -3.81 -10.54 -20.11
N GLY A 61 -3.09 -10.73 -18.99
CA GLY A 61 -3.61 -10.57 -17.63
C GLY A 61 -4.43 -11.75 -17.11
N LYS A 62 -4.41 -12.91 -17.79
CA LYS A 62 -5.20 -14.11 -17.40
C LYS A 62 -4.84 -14.70 -16.05
N LEU A 63 -3.74 -14.26 -15.42
CA LEU A 63 -3.40 -14.64 -14.04
C LEU A 63 -4.26 -13.90 -12.99
N CYS A 64 -5.01 -12.87 -13.39
CA CYS A 64 -5.94 -12.16 -12.54
C CYS A 64 -7.26 -11.94 -13.30
N ILE A 65 -8.18 -12.89 -13.15
CA ILE A 65 -9.55 -12.79 -13.66
C ILE A 65 -10.40 -12.19 -12.56
N VAL A 66 -11.11 -11.10 -12.86
CA VAL A 66 -11.91 -10.36 -11.88
C VAL A 66 -13.41 -10.59 -12.05
N ALA A 67 -13.84 -11.00 -13.25
CA ALA A 67 -15.24 -11.28 -13.54
C ALA A 67 -15.40 -12.07 -14.85
N VAL A 68 -16.60 -12.63 -15.03
CA VAL A 68 -17.09 -13.16 -16.31
C VAL A 68 -18.35 -12.39 -16.68
N LYS A 69 -18.47 -11.94 -17.93
CA LYS A 69 -19.67 -11.27 -18.46
C LYS A 69 -19.97 -11.84 -19.83
N ASP A 70 -21.20 -12.31 -20.06
CA ASP A 70 -21.64 -12.88 -21.34
C ASP A 70 -20.67 -13.96 -21.89
N ASN A 71 -20.27 -14.91 -21.03
CA ASN A 71 -19.26 -15.95 -21.32
C ASN A 71 -17.86 -15.43 -21.70
N THR A 72 -17.59 -14.14 -21.50
CA THR A 72 -16.28 -13.52 -21.75
C THR A 72 -15.56 -13.30 -20.42
N ILE A 73 -14.32 -13.77 -20.36
CA ILE A 73 -13.41 -13.54 -19.22
C ILE A 73 -12.96 -12.08 -19.24
N ILE A 74 -13.11 -11.39 -18.11
CA ILE A 74 -12.57 -10.05 -17.89
C ILE A 74 -11.41 -10.13 -16.90
N THR A 75 -10.23 -9.72 -17.35
CA THR A 75 -9.04 -9.64 -16.49
C THR A 75 -8.97 -8.29 -15.77
N GLY A 76 -8.28 -8.26 -14.62
CA GLY A 76 -8.08 -7.02 -13.87
C GLY A 76 -7.41 -5.93 -14.73
N SER A 77 -6.42 -6.31 -15.54
CA SER A 77 -5.74 -5.39 -16.47
C SER A 77 -6.70 -4.77 -17.49
N GLN A 78 -7.61 -5.56 -18.08
CA GLN A 78 -8.61 -5.08 -19.04
C GLN A 78 -9.61 -4.13 -18.37
N LEU A 79 -10.09 -4.49 -17.17
CA LEU A 79 -11.02 -3.65 -16.43
C LEU A 79 -10.38 -2.31 -16.06
N ILE A 80 -9.14 -2.32 -15.57
CA ILE A 80 -8.40 -1.11 -15.21
C ILE A 80 -8.20 -0.19 -16.43
N ILE A 81 -7.80 -0.72 -17.59
CA ILE A 81 -7.69 0.07 -18.84
C ILE A 81 -9.02 0.73 -19.20
N ARG A 82 -10.14 0.03 -19.00
CA ARG A 82 -11.49 0.54 -19.31
C ARG A 82 -11.89 1.71 -18.41
N ILE A 83 -11.62 1.63 -17.10
CA ILE A 83 -12.21 2.54 -16.11
C ILE A 83 -11.25 3.63 -15.62
N ALA A 84 -9.94 3.35 -15.53
CA ALA A 84 -8.96 4.29 -14.99
C ALA A 84 -8.88 5.63 -15.74
N PRO A 85 -9.07 5.73 -17.08
CA PRO A 85 -9.08 7.00 -17.79
C PRO A 85 -10.23 7.94 -17.39
N ARG A 86 -11.32 7.39 -16.84
CA ARG A 86 -12.50 8.17 -16.40
C ARG A 86 -12.50 8.49 -14.91
N ALA A 87 -11.63 7.83 -14.14
CA ALA A 87 -11.50 8.08 -12.72
C ALA A 87 -10.92 9.48 -12.47
N ARG A 88 -11.51 10.23 -11.55
CA ARG A 88 -11.02 11.55 -11.13
C ARG A 88 -9.67 11.44 -10.43
N TYR A 89 -9.52 10.43 -9.59
CA TYR A 89 -8.27 10.07 -8.95
C TYR A 89 -8.07 8.56 -9.01
N VAL A 90 -6.82 8.13 -9.16
CA VAL A 90 -6.42 6.72 -9.01
C VAL A 90 -5.49 6.61 -7.81
N MET A 91 -5.91 5.80 -6.85
CA MET A 91 -5.15 5.51 -5.65
C MET A 91 -4.73 4.03 -5.66
N ALA A 92 -3.43 3.78 -5.71
CA ALA A 92 -2.87 2.45 -5.56
C ALA A 92 -2.63 2.17 -4.07
N VAL A 93 -3.22 1.10 -3.56
CA VAL A 93 -3.16 0.74 -2.13
C VAL A 93 -2.37 -0.54 -1.93
N GLY A 94 -1.38 -0.45 -1.06
CA GLY A 94 -0.44 -1.51 -0.76
C GLY A 94 0.72 -1.58 -1.75
N THR A 95 1.85 -2.11 -1.29
CA THR A 95 3.10 -2.13 -2.06
C THR A 95 2.98 -2.91 -3.38
N CYS A 96 2.11 -3.92 -3.43
CA CYS A 96 1.82 -4.63 -4.69
C CYS A 96 1.21 -3.70 -5.74
N ALA A 97 0.20 -2.91 -5.39
CA ALA A 97 -0.42 -1.97 -6.33
C ALA A 97 0.52 -0.80 -6.64
N CYS A 98 1.26 -0.30 -5.65
CA CYS A 98 2.15 0.85 -5.84
C CYS A 98 3.34 0.51 -6.75
N PHE A 99 4.01 -0.62 -6.47
CA PHE A 99 5.35 -0.91 -7.00
C PHE A 99 5.53 -2.37 -7.46
N GLY A 100 4.45 -3.16 -7.50
CA GLY A 100 4.50 -4.59 -7.84
C GLY A 100 4.74 -5.50 -6.62
N GLY A 101 5.56 -5.07 -5.66
CA GLY A 101 5.75 -5.74 -4.36
C GLY A 101 6.18 -7.21 -4.48
N PRO A 102 5.85 -8.08 -3.49
CA PRO A 102 6.20 -9.50 -3.53
C PRO A 102 5.74 -10.25 -4.79
N THR A 103 4.63 -9.82 -5.38
CA THR A 103 4.10 -10.42 -6.62
C THR A 103 4.92 -10.07 -7.87
N ALA A 104 5.74 -9.03 -7.81
CA ALA A 104 6.69 -8.63 -8.86
C ALA A 104 8.15 -8.88 -8.47
N ALA A 105 8.41 -9.46 -7.30
CA ALA A 105 9.75 -9.83 -6.85
C ALA A 105 10.41 -10.81 -7.82
N LYS A 106 11.74 -10.80 -7.89
CA LYS A 106 12.51 -11.70 -8.77
C LYS A 106 12.13 -13.16 -8.48
N PRO A 107 11.83 -13.98 -9.52
CA PRO A 107 12.04 -13.74 -10.95
C PRO A 107 10.85 -13.13 -11.72
N ASN A 108 9.79 -12.68 -11.04
CA ASN A 108 8.58 -12.10 -11.61
C ASN A 108 7.97 -12.90 -12.79
N PRO A 109 7.64 -14.19 -12.58
CA PRO A 109 7.12 -15.03 -13.66
C PRO A 109 5.76 -14.54 -14.20
N SER A 110 5.01 -13.79 -13.40
CA SER A 110 3.69 -13.24 -13.73
C SER A 110 3.76 -11.94 -14.53
N LYS A 111 4.95 -11.37 -14.73
CA LYS A 111 5.16 -10.02 -15.30
C LYS A 111 4.25 -8.98 -14.63
N SER A 112 4.18 -9.04 -13.31
CA SER A 112 3.40 -8.10 -12.51
C SER A 112 4.12 -6.78 -12.38
N VAL A 113 3.35 -5.69 -12.43
CA VAL A 113 3.84 -4.31 -12.35
C VAL A 113 2.93 -3.49 -11.43
N GLY A 114 3.44 -2.34 -10.97
CA GLY A 114 2.63 -1.36 -10.25
C GLY A 114 1.62 -0.65 -11.15
N VAL A 115 0.60 -0.04 -10.55
CA VAL A 115 -0.48 0.67 -11.24
C VAL A 115 0.05 1.84 -12.07
N GLY A 116 0.95 2.65 -11.51
CA GLY A 116 1.52 3.80 -12.22
C GLY A 116 2.33 3.39 -13.44
N GLU A 117 3.13 2.31 -13.32
CA GLU A 117 3.87 1.73 -14.44
C GLU A 117 2.92 1.17 -15.52
N PHE A 118 1.89 0.42 -15.12
CA PHE A 118 0.91 -0.14 -16.03
C PHE A 118 0.13 0.92 -16.81
N LEU A 119 -0.31 1.99 -16.13
CA LEU A 119 -1.08 3.09 -16.73
C LEU A 119 -0.19 4.15 -17.39
N GLN A 120 1.14 4.06 -17.25
CA GLN A 120 2.11 5.05 -17.73
C GLN A 120 1.80 6.48 -17.28
N ARG A 121 1.36 6.63 -16.03
CA ARG A 121 1.08 7.94 -15.42
C ARG A 121 1.31 7.93 -13.91
N THR A 122 1.50 9.11 -13.35
CA THR A 122 1.53 9.29 -11.90
C THR A 122 0.17 8.94 -11.29
N VAL A 123 0.20 8.23 -10.17
CA VAL A 123 -0.97 7.89 -9.35
C VAL A 123 -0.62 8.12 -7.88
N ILE A 124 -1.63 8.20 -7.02
CA ILE A 124 -1.41 8.37 -5.58
C ILE A 124 -1.09 7.01 -4.98
N ASN A 125 0.12 6.84 -4.47
CA ASN A 125 0.61 5.58 -3.91
C ASN A 125 0.49 5.58 -2.38
N VAL A 126 -0.29 4.66 -1.84
CA VAL A 126 -0.41 4.40 -0.40
C VAL A 126 0.24 3.05 -0.11
N SER A 127 1.58 3.04 -0.05
CA SER A 127 2.37 1.82 0.07
C SER A 127 2.40 1.23 1.49
N GLY A 128 2.82 -0.03 1.57
CA GLY A 128 2.86 -0.85 2.78
C GLY A 128 2.38 -2.27 2.50
N CYS A 129 2.92 -3.25 3.21
CA CYS A 129 2.52 -4.65 3.09
C CYS A 129 2.11 -5.23 4.46
N PRO A 130 0.92 -4.87 5.00
CA PRO A 130 -0.13 -4.03 4.38
C PRO A 130 0.09 -2.52 4.59
N ALA A 131 -0.74 -1.69 3.95
CA ALA A 131 -0.82 -0.25 4.22
C ALA A 131 -1.66 0.01 5.49
N HIS A 132 -1.23 0.97 6.33
CA HIS A 132 -1.95 1.30 7.56
C HIS A 132 -3.34 1.87 7.22
N PRO A 133 -4.41 1.51 7.96
CA PRO A 133 -5.76 2.03 7.71
C PRO A 133 -5.81 3.57 7.64
N ASP A 134 -5.15 4.25 8.57
CA ASP A 134 -5.08 5.73 8.57
C ASP A 134 -4.39 6.32 7.35
N TRP A 135 -3.41 5.62 6.74
CA TRP A 135 -2.79 6.11 5.50
C TRP A 135 -3.79 6.07 4.36
N ILE A 136 -4.57 4.99 4.26
CA ILE A 136 -5.61 4.82 3.23
C ILE A 136 -6.71 5.88 3.44
N ILE A 137 -7.25 5.97 4.65
CA ILE A 137 -8.40 6.83 4.97
C ILE A 137 -7.98 8.30 4.95
N GLY A 138 -6.81 8.64 5.49
CA GLY A 138 -6.30 10.00 5.48
C GLY A 138 -6.03 10.49 4.07
N THR A 139 -5.46 9.65 3.19
CA THR A 139 -5.28 9.98 1.77
C THR A 139 -6.63 10.15 1.07
N LEU A 140 -7.58 9.23 1.30
CA LEU A 140 -8.92 9.30 0.75
C LEU A 140 -9.66 10.58 1.17
N ALA A 141 -9.64 10.91 2.46
CA ALA A 141 -10.25 12.13 2.99
C ALA A 141 -9.58 13.39 2.40
N HIS A 142 -8.25 13.39 2.26
CA HIS A 142 -7.54 14.49 1.63
C HIS A 142 -7.97 14.69 0.17
N LEU A 143 -8.05 13.62 -0.62
CA LEU A 143 -8.50 13.66 -2.01
C LEU A 143 -9.92 14.22 -2.16
N LEU A 144 -10.82 13.87 -1.23
CA LEU A 144 -12.21 14.32 -1.24
C LEU A 144 -12.36 15.79 -0.83
N LEU A 145 -11.61 16.24 0.17
CA LEU A 145 -11.78 17.58 0.77
C LEU A 145 -10.89 18.65 0.14
N PHE A 146 -9.66 18.28 -0.24
CA PHE A 146 -8.61 19.21 -0.64
C PHE A 146 -7.96 18.88 -1.98
N GLY A 147 -8.21 17.68 -2.54
CA GLY A 147 -7.57 17.20 -3.76
C GLY A 147 -6.25 16.47 -3.49
N GLU A 148 -5.35 16.45 -4.47
CA GLU A 148 -4.10 15.68 -4.37
C GLU A 148 -3.20 16.22 -3.24
N PRO A 149 -2.71 15.35 -2.33
CA PRO A 149 -1.74 15.77 -1.30
C PRO A 149 -0.37 16.02 -1.92
N GLU A 150 0.50 16.72 -1.19
CA GLU A 150 1.93 16.74 -1.52
C GLU A 150 2.51 15.32 -1.40
N VAL A 151 3.23 14.89 -2.44
CA VAL A 151 3.77 13.54 -2.57
C VAL A 151 5.29 13.55 -2.72
N ASP A 152 5.93 12.47 -2.28
CA ASP A 152 7.35 12.22 -2.53
C ASP A 152 7.60 11.78 -4.00
N GLN A 153 8.87 11.53 -4.32
CA GLN A 153 9.30 11.06 -5.65
C GLN A 153 8.67 9.73 -6.10
N TYR A 154 8.08 8.95 -5.18
CA TYR A 154 7.39 7.70 -5.45
C TYR A 154 5.87 7.86 -5.47
N GLY A 155 5.35 9.09 -5.44
CA GLY A 155 3.92 9.37 -5.43
C GLY A 155 3.24 9.10 -4.08
N ARG A 156 4.00 9.02 -2.98
CA ARG A 156 3.46 8.72 -1.64
C ARG A 156 3.21 10.00 -0.83
N PRO A 157 2.06 10.16 -0.14
CA PRO A 157 1.77 11.38 0.63
C PRO A 157 2.81 11.69 1.72
N ILE A 158 3.47 12.85 1.65
CA ILE A 158 4.58 13.22 2.56
C ILE A 158 4.15 13.20 4.03
N ILE A 159 2.88 13.48 4.32
CA ILE A 159 2.33 13.43 5.69
C ILE A 159 2.53 12.06 6.38
N PHE A 160 2.60 10.96 5.63
CA PHE A 160 2.82 9.61 6.17
C PHE A 160 4.22 9.06 5.89
N TYR A 161 4.83 9.48 4.77
CA TYR A 161 6.08 8.91 4.24
C TYR A 161 7.25 9.92 4.22
N GLY A 162 7.11 11.09 4.84
CA GLY A 162 8.11 12.16 4.77
C GLY A 162 9.39 11.92 5.56
N GLU A 163 9.40 10.96 6.48
CA GLU A 163 10.54 10.65 7.34
C GLU A 163 10.79 9.15 7.44
N THR A 164 12.05 8.79 7.69
CA THR A 164 12.39 7.39 7.92
C THR A 164 11.93 6.92 9.30
N VAL A 165 11.57 5.64 9.37
CA VAL A 165 11.24 4.92 10.60
C VAL A 165 12.36 5.08 11.63
N HIS A 166 13.62 5.07 11.20
CA HIS A 166 14.76 5.22 12.11
C HIS A 166 14.81 6.61 12.77
N ARG A 167 14.47 7.68 12.05
CA ARG A 167 14.52 9.06 12.59
C ARG A 167 13.62 9.23 13.81
N ARG A 168 12.49 8.54 13.83
CA ARG A 168 11.49 8.56 14.93
C ARG A 168 11.54 7.31 15.81
N CYS A 169 12.55 6.46 15.66
CA CYS A 169 12.63 5.18 16.36
C CYS A 169 12.88 5.37 17.86
N THR A 170 12.08 4.71 18.70
CA THR A 170 12.25 4.72 20.17
C THR A 170 13.55 4.07 20.64
N ARG A 171 14.20 3.26 19.79
CA ARG A 171 15.51 2.62 20.05
C ARG A 171 16.69 3.37 19.43
N ARG A 172 16.48 4.59 18.92
CA ARG A 172 17.53 5.35 18.22
C ARG A 172 18.74 5.64 19.12
N SER A 173 18.53 5.92 20.39
CA SER A 173 19.63 6.15 21.36
C SER A 173 20.57 4.95 21.50
N PHE A 174 20.06 3.72 21.37
CA PHE A 174 20.89 2.51 21.34
C PHE A 174 21.73 2.44 20.05
N PHE A 175 21.15 2.80 18.90
CA PHE A 175 21.88 2.87 17.64
C PHE A 175 23.02 3.90 17.71
N ASP A 176 22.74 5.11 18.19
CA ASP A 176 23.71 6.20 18.29
C ASP A 176 24.88 5.86 19.23
N GLN A 177 24.64 5.04 20.26
CA GLN A 177 25.66 4.52 21.18
C GLN A 177 26.30 3.20 20.73
N ARG A 178 25.94 2.68 19.55
CA ARG A 178 26.37 1.38 19.03
C ARG A 178 26.07 0.19 19.95
N ILE A 179 24.95 0.27 20.67
CA ILE A 179 24.43 -0.80 21.52
C ILE A 179 23.41 -1.59 20.70
N PHE A 180 23.84 -2.75 20.19
CA PHE A 180 23.02 -3.59 19.31
C PHE A 180 22.50 -4.85 20.00
N ALA A 181 21.24 -5.17 19.70
CA ALA A 181 20.61 -6.43 20.08
C ALA A 181 21.39 -7.61 19.49
N LYS A 182 21.59 -8.67 20.28
CA LYS A 182 22.33 -9.86 19.85
C LYS A 182 21.41 -10.98 19.39
N LYS A 183 20.14 -10.94 19.80
CA LYS A 183 19.07 -11.82 19.33
C LYS A 183 17.73 -11.09 19.25
N LEU A 184 16.80 -11.66 18.50
CA LEU A 184 15.42 -11.19 18.49
C LEU A 184 14.83 -11.30 19.90
N GLY A 185 14.09 -10.28 20.33
CA GLY A 185 13.56 -10.18 21.69
C GLY A 185 14.31 -9.20 22.60
N ASP A 186 15.57 -8.91 22.29
CA ASP A 186 16.39 -7.96 23.06
C ASP A 186 15.84 -6.52 22.92
N PRO A 187 15.89 -5.68 23.98
CA PRO A 187 15.35 -4.32 23.96
C PRO A 187 16.20 -3.32 23.16
N GLU A 188 17.46 -3.65 22.82
CA GLU A 188 18.43 -2.79 22.13
C GLU A 188 18.14 -2.64 20.62
N CYS A 189 18.97 -1.86 19.92
CA CYS A 189 18.77 -1.62 18.49
C CYS A 189 18.99 -2.89 17.64
N MET A 190 18.01 -3.23 16.79
CA MET A 190 18.04 -4.41 15.93
C MET A 190 18.69 -4.16 14.56
N PHE A 191 19.54 -3.14 14.41
CA PHE A 191 20.22 -2.86 13.14
C PHE A 191 21.09 -4.04 12.70
N GLU A 192 21.91 -4.60 13.61
CA GLU A 192 22.74 -5.78 13.34
C GLU A 192 21.90 -7.02 12.96
N LEU A 193 20.66 -7.08 13.43
CA LEU A 193 19.70 -8.14 13.14
C LEU A 193 18.85 -7.87 11.88
N GLY A 194 19.16 -6.79 11.15
CA GLY A 194 18.64 -6.49 9.84
C GLY A 194 17.46 -5.53 9.75
N CYS A 195 17.22 -4.74 10.80
CA CYS A 195 16.20 -3.69 10.77
C CYS A 195 16.45 -2.69 9.64
N LYS A 196 15.49 -2.61 8.70
CA LYS A 196 15.51 -1.71 7.54
C LYS A 196 14.95 -0.32 7.83
N GLY A 197 14.69 -0.01 9.12
CA GLY A 197 14.18 1.29 9.55
C GLY A 197 14.93 2.51 9.00
N PRO A 198 16.28 2.48 8.83
CA PRO A 198 17.02 3.60 8.24
C PRO A 198 16.68 3.89 6.77
N LEU A 199 16.20 2.88 6.04
CA LEU A 199 15.84 2.99 4.62
C LEU A 199 14.33 3.16 4.41
N THR A 200 13.53 2.94 5.45
CA THR A 200 12.07 2.81 5.35
C THR A 200 11.40 4.12 5.71
N HIS A 201 10.59 4.67 4.82
CA HIS A 201 9.77 5.84 5.04
C HIS A 201 8.38 5.42 5.50
N ALA A 202 8.05 5.74 6.75
CA ALA A 202 6.74 5.53 7.36
C ALA A 202 6.70 6.12 8.78
N ASP A 203 5.52 6.58 9.20
CA ASP A 203 5.26 7.09 10.55
C ASP A 203 4.97 6.00 11.62
N CYS A 204 5.25 4.72 11.31
CA CYS A 204 5.02 3.57 12.20
C CYS A 204 5.49 3.75 13.67
N PRO A 205 6.66 4.38 13.97
CA PRO A 205 7.10 4.58 15.35
C PRO A 205 6.15 5.46 16.17
N GLU A 206 5.49 6.44 15.54
CA GLU A 206 4.57 7.36 16.21
C GLU A 206 3.15 6.82 16.19
N ARG A 207 2.66 6.44 15.01
CA ARG A 207 1.29 5.98 14.83
C ARG A 207 1.05 4.62 15.46
N GLN A 208 2.03 3.71 15.39
CA GLN A 208 1.86 2.30 15.76
C GLN A 208 0.85 1.59 14.83
N TRP A 209 0.45 0.37 15.18
CA TRP A 209 -0.44 -0.54 14.45
C TRP A 209 -1.48 -1.14 15.40
N ASN A 210 -2.61 -1.57 14.82
CA ASN A 210 -3.71 -2.28 15.48
C ASN A 210 -4.21 -1.54 16.73
N SER A 211 -5.01 -0.48 16.51
CA SER A 211 -5.46 0.41 17.58
C SER A 211 -4.31 1.10 18.33
N TYR A 212 -3.26 1.41 17.58
CA TYR A 212 -2.10 2.14 18.06
C TYR A 212 -1.34 1.43 19.20
N LEU A 213 -1.50 0.10 19.31
CA LEU A 213 -0.99 -0.68 20.44
C LEU A 213 0.47 -1.06 20.28
N ASN A 214 0.87 -1.47 19.08
CA ASN A 214 2.20 -2.03 18.85
C ASN A 214 2.72 -1.73 17.44
N TRP A 215 4.00 -1.97 17.18
CA TRP A 215 4.60 -1.91 15.84
C TRP A 215 5.79 -2.86 15.80
N PRO A 216 6.32 -3.24 14.62
CA PRO A 216 7.32 -4.31 14.51
C PRO A 216 8.47 -4.18 15.50
N VAL A 217 9.08 -2.98 15.61
CA VAL A 217 10.24 -2.78 16.49
C VAL A 217 9.87 -2.82 17.98
N LYS A 218 8.69 -2.34 18.39
CA LYS A 218 8.21 -2.50 19.78
C LYS A 218 7.84 -3.95 20.10
N ALA A 219 7.43 -4.72 19.09
CA ALA A 219 7.25 -6.17 19.18
C ALA A 219 8.57 -6.97 19.08
N ASN A 220 9.73 -6.31 19.20
CA ASN A 220 11.06 -6.94 19.07
C ASN A 220 11.31 -7.65 17.73
N THR A 221 10.67 -7.18 16.66
CA THR A 221 10.88 -7.67 15.29
C THR A 221 11.47 -6.56 14.41
N PRO A 222 12.52 -6.84 13.61
CA PRO A 222 13.09 -5.85 12.70
C PRO A 222 12.04 -5.28 11.73
N CYS A 223 12.16 -3.99 11.41
CA CYS A 223 11.44 -3.43 10.28
C CYS A 223 11.96 -4.08 8.98
N ILE A 224 11.06 -4.48 8.09
CA ILE A 224 11.40 -5.14 6.82
C ILE A 224 11.32 -4.21 5.60
N GLY A 225 11.04 -2.91 5.79
CA GLY A 225 10.96 -1.94 4.71
C GLY A 225 9.77 -2.10 3.77
N CYS A 226 8.63 -2.56 4.30
CA CYS A 226 7.48 -2.92 3.47
C CYS A 226 6.84 -1.77 2.68
N THR A 227 7.16 -0.50 2.97
CA THR A 227 6.62 0.68 2.29
C THR A 227 7.49 1.17 1.13
N GLU A 228 8.70 0.63 0.96
CA GLU A 228 9.64 1.08 -0.06
C GLU A 228 9.40 0.41 -1.42
N SER A 229 9.78 1.12 -2.49
CA SER A 229 9.57 0.69 -3.88
C SER A 229 10.37 -0.54 -4.28
N THR A 230 11.47 -0.83 -3.57
CA THR A 230 12.32 -1.99 -3.83
C THR A 230 11.91 -3.21 -3.00
N TYR A 231 10.89 -3.12 -2.15
CA TYR A 231 10.44 -4.25 -1.33
C TYR A 231 9.75 -5.33 -2.20
N PRO A 232 10.07 -6.63 -2.02
CA PRO A 232 10.98 -7.19 -1.01
C PRO A 232 12.45 -7.25 -1.44
N ASP A 233 12.76 -7.36 -2.73
CA ASP A 233 14.10 -7.70 -3.24
C ASP A 233 15.23 -6.79 -2.71
N GLY A 234 15.01 -5.47 -2.70
CA GLY A 234 16.00 -4.50 -2.19
C GLY A 234 16.06 -4.40 -0.66
N MET A 235 15.15 -5.09 0.04
CA MET A 235 15.14 -5.21 1.49
C MET A 235 15.64 -6.58 1.97
N GLU A 236 15.91 -7.50 1.05
CA GLU A 236 16.51 -8.77 1.37
C GLU A 236 18.05 -8.69 1.44
N PRO A 237 18.67 -9.53 2.28
CA PRO A 237 18.05 -10.42 3.26
C PRO A 237 17.52 -9.66 4.49
N PHE A 238 16.34 -10.05 4.99
CA PHE A 238 15.68 -9.35 6.09
C PHE A 238 16.44 -9.41 7.42
N PHE A 239 17.23 -10.48 7.65
CA PHE A 239 17.97 -10.70 8.88
C PHE A 239 19.48 -10.43 8.76
N LYS A 240 19.86 -9.46 7.92
CA LYS A 240 21.21 -8.90 7.89
C LYS A 240 21.18 -7.38 7.82
N PRO A 241 22.22 -6.70 8.34
CA PRO A 241 22.32 -5.25 8.27
C PRO A 241 22.10 -4.74 6.84
N PRO A 242 21.33 -3.65 6.64
CA PRO A 242 21.10 -3.09 5.31
C PRO A 242 22.37 -2.52 4.67
N PHE A 243 23.34 -2.10 5.47
CA PHE A 243 24.61 -1.55 5.05
C PHE A 243 25.63 -1.72 6.19
N PRO A 244 26.94 -1.74 5.90
CA PRO A 244 27.96 -1.70 6.95
C PRO A 244 27.86 -0.38 7.73
N LEU A 245 28.14 -0.42 9.03
CA LEU A 245 28.45 0.78 9.79
C LEU A 245 29.94 1.03 9.69
N ASP A 246 30.33 2.25 9.34
CA ASP A 246 31.72 2.65 9.42
C ASP A 246 32.15 2.62 10.90
N ASP A 247 33.39 2.18 11.13
CA ASP A 247 34.01 2.12 12.46
C ASP A 247 34.25 3.51 13.07
#